data_AF-A0A3R8YCR0-F1
#
_entry.id   AF-A0A3R8YCR0-F1
#
_cell.length_a   1.000
_cell.length_b   1.000
_cell.length_c   1.000
_cell.angle_alpha   90.00
_cell.angle_beta   90.00
_cell.angle_gamma   90.00
#
_symmetry.space_group_name_H-M   'P 1'
#
loop_
_entity.id
_entity.type
_entity.pdbx_description
1 polymer ?
#
loop_
_entity_poly.entity_id
_entity_poly.type
_entity_poly.pdbx_seq_one_letter_code
_entity_poly.pdbx_strand_id
1 'polypeptide(L)'
;MARHWKPAHDYAVICLASPSETASMVAAAAFHQVLDRLVLGEPALALRPRTLVAVRDTVKEWTAEDRTTGVLPDLLKPNGGRGMRAAKTMTPENRKLAERSFQSLPGLARCLLWHTEVEAESTAVPAALLGMDIDTASAALEQAREKFREGCVHAHRELAPTKDCRFYNRLLDVPIRRGGALLPDVQQHLAECRYCRAAAEQLSHFEGGLGILIAESVLGWGAGRYLELRAGRTPPTPARGRGAGRHGAGRRSILARIPAPGRRAPGEGGGLTSSRTLLTGVGLTSAGLLAAMLAAGLWSHDGGADPAASTSATGGGTTPGTATPTPGTAQLPTAPAVTRLRNAAADLCLDIRGTVKAGASTELAACSTDLTQRWSYGTDGLLRSEANPELCLDSHKDAGVVILGTCADEKTQRADDVRYDLTVRGELLPRWDDQLALAPTAEEPGADVVVKVRDRSEQQRWLTDAASVASPGSLSVTGSEAPQARPAELTDRI
;
A
#
# COMPACT_ATOMS: atom_id res chain seq x y z
N MET A 1 -14.04 -8.42 -24.41
CA MET A 1 -12.75 -8.25 -25.11
C MET A 1 -12.67 -6.99 -25.96
N ALA A 2 -13.62 -6.71 -26.86
CA ALA A 2 -13.56 -5.56 -27.80
C ALA A 2 -13.18 -4.20 -27.15
N ARG A 3 -13.74 -3.87 -25.98
CA ARG A 3 -13.48 -2.61 -25.26
C ARG A 3 -12.05 -2.43 -24.69
N HIS A 4 -11.30 -3.52 -24.55
CA HIS A 4 -9.92 -3.47 -24.04
C HIS A 4 -8.90 -3.57 -25.18
N TRP A 5 -9.30 -4.10 -26.34
CA TRP A 5 -8.43 -4.32 -27.49
C TRP A 5 -7.78 -3.02 -27.99
N LYS A 6 -8.61 -2.03 -28.35
CA LYS A 6 -8.09 -0.76 -28.88
C LYS A 6 -7.08 -0.11 -27.92
N PRO A 7 -7.35 -0.03 -26.59
CA PRO A 7 -6.36 0.45 -25.66
C PRO A 7 -5.02 -0.28 -25.65
N ALA A 8 -5.05 -1.62 -25.66
CA ALA A 8 -3.84 -2.43 -25.69
C ALA A 8 -3.07 -2.25 -26.99
N HIS A 9 -3.76 -2.23 -28.13
CA HIS A 9 -3.17 -1.97 -29.43
C HIS A 9 -2.53 -0.58 -29.51
N ASP A 10 -3.26 0.48 -29.12
CA ASP A 10 -2.74 1.86 -29.09
C ASP A 10 -1.44 1.93 -28.25
N TYR A 11 -1.39 1.20 -27.12
CA TYR A 11 -0.19 1.15 -26.28
C TYR A 11 0.95 0.30 -26.86
N ALA A 12 0.64 -0.79 -27.57
CA ALA A 12 1.64 -1.55 -28.32
C ALA A 12 2.32 -0.70 -29.38
N VAL A 13 1.56 0.14 -30.09
CA VAL A 13 2.10 1.13 -31.04
C VAL A 13 3.05 2.11 -30.35
N ILE A 14 2.71 2.58 -29.14
CA ILE A 14 3.58 3.45 -28.34
C ILE A 14 4.88 2.72 -27.94
N CYS A 15 4.78 1.47 -27.49
CA CYS A 15 5.91 0.66 -27.04
C CYS A 15 6.87 0.29 -28.19
N LEU A 16 6.34 0.03 -29.39
CA LEU A 16 7.12 -0.29 -30.58
C LEU A 16 7.57 0.96 -31.35
N ALA A 17 6.96 2.11 -31.08
CA ALA A 17 7.07 3.32 -31.90
C ALA A 17 6.75 3.09 -33.39
N SER A 18 5.79 2.20 -33.68
CA SER A 18 5.39 1.79 -35.03
C SER A 18 3.94 1.24 -35.03
N PRO A 19 3.06 1.66 -35.95
CA PRO A 19 1.70 1.13 -36.07
C PRO A 19 1.61 -0.15 -36.93
N SER A 20 2.63 -1.00 -36.90
CA SER A 20 2.74 -2.18 -37.76
C SER A 20 1.92 -3.38 -37.27
N GLU A 21 1.86 -4.44 -38.07
CA GLU A 21 1.25 -5.72 -37.70
C GLU A 21 1.88 -6.30 -36.41
N THR A 22 3.15 -6.01 -36.14
CA THR A 22 3.84 -6.33 -34.88
C THR A 22 3.10 -5.79 -33.65
N ALA A 23 2.50 -4.59 -33.74
CA ALA A 23 1.71 -4.03 -32.64
C ALA A 23 0.44 -4.85 -32.36
N SER A 24 -0.22 -5.34 -33.42
CA SER A 24 -1.36 -6.25 -33.29
C SER A 24 -0.96 -7.61 -32.71
N MET A 25 0.17 -8.17 -33.14
CA MET A 25 0.69 -9.43 -32.59
C MET A 25 1.04 -9.32 -31.10
N VAL A 26 1.72 -8.25 -30.70
CA VAL A 26 2.04 -7.96 -29.29
C VAL A 26 0.76 -7.80 -28.47
N ALA A 27 -0.22 -7.04 -28.97
CA ALA A 27 -1.49 -6.87 -28.28
C ALA A 27 -2.22 -8.22 -28.12
N ALA A 28 -2.26 -9.04 -29.18
CA ALA A 28 -2.86 -10.38 -29.13
C ALA A 28 -2.16 -11.29 -28.11
N ALA A 29 -0.83 -11.35 -28.12
CA ALA A 29 -0.05 -12.12 -27.16
C ALA A 29 -0.33 -11.68 -25.71
N ALA A 30 -0.37 -10.38 -25.45
CA ALA A 30 -0.71 -9.84 -24.14
C ALA A 30 -2.14 -10.21 -23.69
N PHE A 31 -3.11 -10.24 -24.61
CA PHE A 31 -4.46 -10.73 -24.31
C PHE A 31 -4.49 -12.20 -23.96
N HIS A 32 -3.75 -13.03 -24.70
CA HIS A 32 -3.65 -14.46 -24.43
C HIS A 32 -3.05 -14.69 -23.04
N GLN A 33 -1.94 -14.04 -22.71
CA GLN A 33 -1.32 -14.13 -21.38
C GLN A 33 -2.27 -13.72 -20.25
N VAL A 34 -3.04 -12.64 -20.42
CA VAL A 34 -4.02 -12.21 -19.42
C VAL A 34 -5.18 -13.19 -19.32
N LEU A 35 -5.69 -13.69 -20.45
CA LEU A 35 -6.77 -14.69 -20.48
C LEU A 35 -6.37 -15.99 -19.80
N ASP A 36 -5.16 -16.48 -20.06
CA ASP A 36 -4.66 -17.72 -19.47
C ASP A 36 -4.64 -17.61 -17.93
N ARG A 37 -4.24 -16.45 -17.38
CA ARG A 37 -4.31 -16.20 -15.93
C ARG A 37 -5.74 -16.20 -15.39
N LEU A 38 -6.71 -15.71 -16.15
CA LEU A 38 -8.12 -15.78 -15.75
C LEU A 38 -8.64 -17.22 -15.76
N VAL A 39 -8.21 -18.04 -16.72
CA VAL A 39 -8.52 -19.48 -16.76
C VAL A 39 -7.94 -20.19 -15.54
N LEU A 40 -6.76 -19.76 -15.07
CA LEU A 40 -6.13 -20.23 -13.82
C LEU A 40 -6.80 -19.70 -12.55
N GLY A 41 -7.90 -18.95 -12.64
CA GLY A 41 -8.70 -18.50 -11.50
C GLY A 41 -8.34 -17.11 -10.96
N GLU A 42 -7.45 -16.35 -11.62
CA GLU A 42 -7.23 -14.96 -11.22
C GLU A 42 -8.51 -14.11 -11.42
N PRO A 43 -8.79 -13.16 -10.51
CA PRO A 43 -9.99 -12.34 -10.61
C PRO A 43 -9.92 -11.39 -11.81
N ALA A 44 -11.00 -11.34 -12.59
CA ALA A 44 -11.15 -10.51 -13.79
C ALA A 44 -11.40 -9.01 -13.51
N LEU A 45 -10.70 -8.43 -12.54
CA LEU A 45 -10.82 -7.04 -12.11
C LEU A 45 -9.67 -6.18 -12.65
N ALA A 46 -9.95 -4.91 -13.00
CA ALA A 46 -8.94 -3.99 -13.53
C ALA A 46 -8.16 -4.58 -14.72
N LEU A 47 -8.87 -5.22 -15.66
CA LEU A 47 -8.25 -5.89 -16.80
C LEU A 47 -7.45 -4.93 -17.70
N ARG A 48 -7.93 -3.69 -17.87
CA ARG A 48 -7.26 -2.72 -18.76
C ARG A 48 -5.81 -2.42 -18.34
N PRO A 49 -5.50 -2.01 -17.11
CA PRO A 49 -4.11 -1.83 -16.69
C PRO A 49 -3.29 -3.12 -16.76
N ARG A 50 -3.89 -4.29 -16.43
CA ARG A 50 -3.18 -5.58 -16.54
C ARG A 50 -2.78 -5.90 -17.98
N THR A 51 -3.68 -5.71 -18.94
CA THR A 51 -3.38 -5.94 -20.36
C THR A 51 -2.32 -4.97 -20.88
N LEU A 52 -2.35 -3.70 -20.46
CA LEU A 52 -1.34 -2.73 -20.87
C LEU A 52 0.04 -3.08 -20.31
N VAL A 53 0.12 -3.51 -19.05
CA VAL A 53 1.36 -4.03 -18.46
C VAL A 53 1.84 -5.28 -19.21
N ALA A 54 0.96 -6.22 -19.54
CA ALA A 54 1.30 -7.40 -20.33
C ALA A 54 1.82 -7.05 -21.74
N VAL A 55 1.29 -6.00 -22.39
CA VAL A 55 1.82 -5.47 -23.65
C VAL A 55 3.26 -5.00 -23.49
N ARG A 56 3.54 -4.16 -22.48
CA ARG A 56 4.90 -3.67 -22.20
C ARG A 56 5.87 -4.82 -21.93
N ASP A 57 5.44 -5.77 -21.11
CA ASP A 57 6.27 -6.89 -20.69
C ASP A 57 6.53 -7.85 -21.87
N THR A 58 5.55 -8.07 -22.74
CA THR A 58 5.71 -8.83 -24.00
C THR A 58 6.73 -8.17 -24.93
N VAL A 59 6.66 -6.83 -25.12
CA VAL A 59 7.67 -6.12 -25.94
C VAL A 59 9.06 -6.27 -25.32
N LYS A 60 9.16 -6.15 -23.99
CA LYS A 60 10.44 -6.30 -23.28
C LYS A 60 11.02 -7.72 -23.46
N GLU A 61 10.18 -8.74 -23.38
CA GLU A 61 10.57 -10.14 -23.59
C GLU A 61 11.03 -10.38 -25.04
N TRP A 62 10.22 -9.99 -26.02
CA TRP A 62 10.53 -10.21 -27.44
C TRP A 62 11.77 -9.42 -27.90
N THR A 63 12.01 -8.24 -27.32
CA THR A 63 13.22 -7.44 -27.61
C THR A 63 14.47 -8.03 -26.99
N ALA A 64 14.35 -8.84 -25.94
CA ALA A 64 15.47 -9.52 -25.32
C ALA A 64 15.91 -10.76 -26.11
N GLU A 65 15.03 -11.36 -26.92
CA GLU A 65 15.28 -12.56 -27.72
C GLU A 65 15.77 -12.22 -29.14
N ASP A 66 17.05 -12.52 -29.40
CA ASP A 66 17.69 -12.12 -30.66
C ASP A 66 17.02 -12.75 -31.89
N ARG A 67 16.54 -14.00 -31.79
CA ARG A 67 15.79 -14.68 -32.88
C ARG A 67 14.52 -13.91 -33.25
N THR A 68 13.76 -13.47 -32.26
CA THR A 68 12.49 -12.75 -32.44
C THR A 68 12.75 -11.36 -33.02
N THR A 69 13.80 -10.65 -32.57
CA THR A 69 14.18 -9.37 -33.16
C THR A 69 14.69 -9.47 -34.60
N GLY A 70 15.25 -10.61 -35.00
CA GLY A 70 15.70 -10.87 -36.37
C GLY A 70 14.56 -10.96 -37.40
N VAL A 71 13.36 -11.35 -36.95
CA VAL A 71 12.15 -11.45 -37.81
C VAL A 71 11.20 -10.27 -37.64
N LEU A 72 11.27 -9.54 -36.53
CA LEU A 72 10.40 -8.40 -36.21
C LEU A 72 11.24 -7.12 -36.02
N PRO A 73 11.63 -6.40 -37.09
CA PRO A 73 12.55 -5.26 -37.02
C PRO A 73 11.99 -4.05 -36.25
N ASP A 74 10.66 -3.94 -36.08
CA ASP A 74 10.04 -2.89 -35.28
C ASP A 74 10.42 -2.96 -33.79
N LEU A 75 10.80 -4.14 -33.29
CA LEU A 75 11.29 -4.30 -31.91
C LEU A 75 12.61 -3.53 -31.69
N LEU A 76 13.38 -3.27 -32.74
CA LEU A 76 14.70 -2.64 -32.65
C LEU A 76 14.65 -1.10 -32.72
N LYS A 77 13.47 -0.48 -32.82
CA LYS A 77 13.33 0.98 -32.88
C LYS A 77 13.89 1.62 -31.58
N PRO A 78 14.77 2.63 -31.68
CA PRO A 78 15.40 3.26 -30.51
C PRO A 78 14.39 3.86 -29.51
N ASN A 79 13.36 4.52 -30.01
CA ASN A 79 12.30 5.14 -29.19
C ASN A 79 11.19 4.16 -28.78
N GLY A 80 11.40 2.86 -29.03
CA GLY A 80 10.49 1.78 -28.72
C GLY A 80 11.23 0.62 -28.05
N GLY A 81 11.13 -0.58 -28.62
CA GLY A 81 11.62 -1.81 -27.99
C GLY A 81 13.11 -1.82 -27.63
N ARG A 82 14.00 -1.23 -28.45
CA ARG A 82 15.43 -1.12 -28.11
C ARG A 82 15.66 -0.24 -26.88
N GLY A 83 14.93 0.87 -26.76
CA GLY A 83 14.97 1.73 -25.58
C GLY A 83 14.48 1.00 -24.33
N MET A 84 13.43 0.19 -24.47
CA MET A 84 12.90 -0.66 -23.40
C MET A 84 13.90 -1.75 -22.97
N ARG A 85 14.61 -2.39 -23.91
CA ARG A 85 15.67 -3.37 -23.60
C ARG A 85 16.80 -2.75 -22.78
N ALA A 86 17.16 -1.50 -23.07
CA ALA A 86 18.22 -0.79 -22.36
C ALA A 86 17.81 -0.27 -20.96
N ALA A 87 16.51 -0.14 -20.70
CA ALA A 87 16.02 0.40 -19.43
C ALA A 87 16.07 -0.65 -18.31
N LYS A 88 16.82 -0.35 -17.25
CA LYS A 88 16.98 -1.22 -16.06
C LYS A 88 15.66 -1.44 -15.32
N THR A 89 14.81 -0.42 -15.26
CA THR A 89 13.47 -0.48 -14.67
C THR A 89 12.49 0.26 -15.58
N MET A 90 11.26 -0.24 -15.70
CA MET A 90 10.21 0.46 -16.46
C MET A 90 9.62 1.63 -15.67
N THR A 91 9.47 1.44 -14.36
CA THR A 91 8.90 2.45 -13.45
C THR A 91 10.00 3.37 -12.92
N PRO A 92 9.91 4.70 -13.13
CA PRO A 92 10.87 5.67 -12.60
C PRO A 92 11.01 5.61 -11.07
N GLU A 93 12.21 5.93 -10.54
CA GLU A 93 12.46 5.93 -9.09
C GLU A 93 11.50 6.86 -8.32
N ASN A 94 11.16 8.01 -8.90
CA ASN A 94 10.20 8.97 -8.34
C ASN A 94 8.73 8.54 -8.48
N ARG A 95 8.45 7.28 -8.86
CA ARG A 95 7.11 6.69 -8.94
C ARG A 95 6.94 5.43 -8.10
N LYS A 96 8.00 4.99 -7.42
CA LYS A 96 8.01 3.75 -6.61
C LYS A 96 6.99 3.75 -5.47
N LEU A 97 6.69 4.91 -4.88
CA LEU A 97 5.70 5.01 -3.80
C LEU A 97 4.28 4.80 -4.34
N ALA A 98 3.95 5.49 -5.44
CA ALA A 98 2.69 5.30 -6.15
C ALA A 98 2.54 3.89 -6.73
N GLU A 99 3.62 3.29 -7.26
CA GLU A 99 3.61 1.92 -7.78
C GLU A 99 3.23 0.92 -6.68
N ARG A 100 3.94 0.96 -5.54
CA ARG A 100 3.66 0.09 -4.38
C ARG A 100 2.24 0.32 -3.84
N SER A 101 1.84 1.58 -3.71
CA SER A 101 0.50 1.94 -3.25
C SER A 101 -0.58 1.40 -4.19
N PHE A 102 -0.48 1.64 -5.49
CA PHE A 102 -1.47 1.20 -6.48
C PHE A 102 -1.59 -0.32 -6.52
N GLN A 103 -0.47 -1.04 -6.50
CA GLN A 103 -0.46 -2.51 -6.49
C GLN A 103 -1.11 -3.10 -5.24
N SER A 104 -0.98 -2.43 -4.09
CA SER A 104 -1.59 -2.86 -2.82
C SER A 104 -3.11 -2.67 -2.77
N LEU A 105 -3.69 -1.88 -3.68
CA LEU A 105 -5.13 -1.62 -3.71
C LEU A 105 -5.93 -2.85 -4.16
N PRO A 106 -7.13 -3.06 -3.59
CA PRO A 106 -8.08 -4.05 -4.10
C PRO A 106 -8.35 -3.85 -5.60
N GLY A 107 -8.65 -4.94 -6.30
CA GLY A 107 -8.88 -4.92 -7.76
C GLY A 107 -10.00 -3.95 -8.18
N LEU A 108 -11.03 -3.81 -7.36
CA LEU A 108 -12.14 -2.87 -7.58
C LEU A 108 -11.66 -1.41 -7.55
N ALA A 109 -10.87 -1.04 -6.54
CA ALA A 109 -10.30 0.30 -6.41
C ALA A 109 -9.35 0.64 -7.58
N ARG A 110 -8.49 -0.31 -7.98
CA ARG A 110 -7.65 -0.16 -9.18
C ARG A 110 -8.47 0.03 -10.44
N CYS A 111 -9.59 -0.68 -10.57
CA CYS A 111 -10.50 -0.56 -11.71
C CYS A 111 -11.12 0.84 -11.76
N LEU A 112 -11.70 1.32 -10.66
CA LEU A 112 -12.27 2.67 -10.58
C LEU A 112 -11.23 3.73 -10.94
N LEU A 113 -10.08 3.75 -10.24
CA LEU A 113 -9.02 4.74 -10.46
C LEU A 113 -8.50 4.72 -11.89
N TRP A 114 -8.26 3.55 -12.47
CA TRP A 114 -7.74 3.47 -13.84
C TRP A 114 -8.72 4.05 -14.86
N HIS A 115 -9.98 3.65 -14.77
CA HIS A 115 -10.99 4.06 -15.74
C HIS A 115 -11.31 5.56 -15.63
N THR A 116 -11.39 6.13 -14.43
CA THR A 116 -11.72 7.55 -14.26
C THR A 116 -10.52 8.46 -14.42
N GLU A 117 -9.35 8.12 -13.85
CA GLU A 117 -8.19 9.02 -13.83
C GLU A 117 -7.27 8.86 -15.05
N VAL A 118 -7.09 7.63 -15.56
CA VAL A 118 -6.15 7.35 -16.65
C VAL A 118 -6.85 7.29 -18.02
N GLU A 119 -7.99 6.60 -18.10
CA GLU A 119 -8.76 6.51 -19.35
C GLU A 119 -9.65 7.73 -19.61
N ALA A 120 -9.78 8.62 -18.60
CA ALA A 120 -10.67 9.79 -18.61
C ALA A 120 -12.13 9.43 -18.97
N GLU A 121 -12.58 8.24 -18.56
CA GLU A 121 -13.95 7.78 -18.77
C GLU A 121 -14.87 8.28 -17.64
N SER A 122 -16.15 8.49 -17.94
CA SER A 122 -17.17 8.76 -16.93
C SER A 122 -17.25 7.62 -15.92
N THR A 123 -17.50 7.92 -14.64
CA THR A 123 -17.71 6.94 -13.55
C THR A 123 -18.79 5.89 -13.88
N ALA A 124 -19.71 6.20 -14.79
CA ALA A 124 -20.70 5.23 -15.29
C ALA A 124 -20.05 4.00 -15.95
N VAL A 125 -18.89 4.15 -16.60
CA VAL A 125 -18.19 3.04 -17.26
C VAL A 125 -17.67 2.02 -16.25
N PRO A 126 -16.83 2.39 -15.25
CA PRO A 126 -16.41 1.43 -14.25
C PRO A 126 -17.56 0.96 -13.34
N ALA A 127 -18.59 1.77 -13.09
CA ALA A 127 -19.79 1.32 -12.38
C ALA A 127 -20.44 0.12 -13.10
N ALA A 128 -20.69 0.24 -14.41
CA ALA A 128 -21.23 -0.84 -15.22
C ALA A 128 -20.31 -2.06 -15.30
N LEU A 129 -18.98 -1.87 -15.36
CA LEU A 129 -18.02 -2.99 -15.35
C LEU A 129 -18.00 -3.77 -14.05
N LEU A 130 -18.30 -3.11 -12.94
CA LEU A 130 -18.27 -3.67 -11.59
C LEU A 130 -19.65 -4.12 -11.09
N GLY A 131 -20.71 -3.87 -11.87
CA GLY A 131 -22.09 -4.16 -11.46
C GLY A 131 -22.58 -3.27 -10.31
N MET A 132 -22.07 -2.05 -10.23
CA MET A 132 -22.42 -1.06 -9.20
C MET A 132 -23.31 0.03 -9.81
N ASP A 133 -24.16 0.65 -9.00
CA ASP A 133 -24.78 1.92 -9.39
C ASP A 133 -23.74 3.07 -9.38
N ILE A 134 -24.09 4.19 -10.02
CA ILE A 134 -23.17 5.31 -10.22
C ILE A 134 -22.81 6.01 -8.90
N ASP A 135 -23.74 6.08 -7.94
CA ASP A 135 -23.53 6.77 -6.67
C ASP A 135 -22.58 5.95 -5.78
N THR A 136 -22.80 4.64 -5.68
CA THR A 136 -21.90 3.73 -4.97
C THR A 136 -20.51 3.70 -5.63
N ALA A 137 -20.43 3.69 -6.96
CA ALA A 137 -19.15 3.76 -7.67
C ALA A 137 -18.41 5.09 -7.42
N SER A 138 -19.15 6.20 -7.33
CA SER A 138 -18.59 7.53 -7.03
C SER A 138 -18.05 7.60 -5.60
N ALA A 139 -18.80 7.08 -4.62
CA ALA A 139 -18.32 7.00 -3.24
C ALA A 139 -17.10 6.08 -3.10
N ALA A 140 -17.11 4.93 -3.77
CA ALA A 140 -15.98 4.00 -3.80
C ALA A 140 -14.75 4.59 -4.49
N LEU A 141 -14.92 5.44 -5.51
CA LEU A 141 -13.83 6.15 -6.17
C LEU A 141 -13.15 7.14 -5.21
N GLU A 142 -13.92 7.95 -4.48
CA GLU A 142 -13.35 8.87 -3.49
C GLU A 142 -12.61 8.11 -2.38
N GLN A 143 -13.16 6.99 -1.91
CA GLN A 143 -12.47 6.10 -0.98
C GLN A 143 -11.17 5.52 -1.57
N ALA A 144 -11.19 5.12 -2.85
CA ALA A 144 -10.02 4.60 -3.54
C ALA A 144 -8.92 5.65 -3.68
N ARG A 145 -9.28 6.92 -3.96
CA ARG A 145 -8.33 8.05 -4.01
C ARG A 145 -7.67 8.28 -2.65
N GLU A 146 -8.46 8.23 -1.56
CA GLU A 146 -7.93 8.37 -0.21
C GLU A 146 -7.00 7.21 0.16
N LYS A 147 -7.43 5.96 -0.08
CA LYS A 147 -6.61 4.76 0.19
C LYS A 147 -5.31 4.75 -0.63
N PHE A 148 -5.36 5.24 -1.86
CA PHE A 148 -4.17 5.37 -2.69
C PHE A 148 -3.19 6.40 -2.10
N ARG A 149 -3.69 7.52 -1.57
CA ARG A 149 -2.87 8.52 -0.89
C ARG A 149 -2.25 7.97 0.39
N GLU A 150 -3.06 7.33 1.25
CA GLU A 150 -2.60 6.67 2.46
C GLU A 150 -1.50 5.64 2.15
N GLY A 151 -1.68 4.84 1.11
CA GLY A 151 -0.69 3.87 0.64
C GLY A 151 0.62 4.51 0.18
N CYS A 152 0.58 5.68 -0.48
CA CYS A 152 1.80 6.42 -0.83
C CYS A 152 2.56 6.92 0.41
N VAL A 153 1.83 7.44 1.41
CA VAL A 153 2.40 7.87 2.69
C VAL A 153 2.99 6.67 3.45
N HIS A 154 2.29 5.53 3.42
CA HIS A 154 2.75 4.30 4.06
C HIS A 154 4.01 3.74 3.38
N ALA A 155 4.00 3.60 2.05
CA ALA A 155 5.15 3.17 1.26
C ALA A 155 6.36 4.07 1.51
N HIS A 156 6.15 5.38 1.69
CA HIS A 156 7.24 6.29 2.02
C HIS A 156 7.90 5.93 3.36
N ARG A 157 7.12 5.57 4.38
CA ARG A 157 7.65 5.21 5.71
C ARG A 157 8.42 3.90 5.67
N GLU A 158 7.94 2.94 4.88
CA GLU A 158 8.57 1.62 4.71
C GLU A 158 9.91 1.73 3.95
N LEU A 159 9.93 2.50 2.85
CA LEU A 159 11.09 2.63 1.97
C LEU A 159 12.04 3.77 2.37
N ALA A 160 11.79 4.42 3.52
CA ALA A 160 12.56 5.58 3.97
C ALA A 160 14.03 5.22 4.23
N PRO A 161 15.00 5.89 3.56
CA PRO A 161 16.41 5.57 3.70
C PRO A 161 16.98 5.98 5.07
N THR A 162 16.39 6.97 5.73
CA THR A 162 16.83 7.46 7.04
C THR A 162 15.66 7.61 8.02
N LYS A 163 16.00 7.68 9.33
CA LYS A 163 15.02 7.99 10.39
C LYS A 163 14.38 9.37 10.19
N ASP A 164 15.15 10.35 9.70
CA ASP A 164 14.65 11.70 9.41
C ASP A 164 13.59 11.69 8.31
N CYS A 165 13.79 10.90 7.25
CA CYS A 165 12.77 10.74 6.21
C CYS A 165 11.45 10.21 6.80
N ARG A 166 11.52 9.24 7.71
CA ARG A 166 10.31 8.72 8.40
C ARG A 166 9.62 9.78 9.26
N PHE A 167 10.39 10.63 9.94
CA PHE A 167 9.86 11.74 10.72
C PHE A 167 9.15 12.77 9.83
N TYR A 168 9.85 13.30 8.81
CA TYR A 168 9.32 14.34 7.93
C TYR A 168 8.12 13.89 7.12
N ASN A 169 7.97 12.60 6.82
CA ASN A 169 6.78 12.07 6.17
C ASN A 169 5.47 12.45 6.87
N ARG A 170 5.44 12.39 8.22
CA ARG A 170 4.25 12.74 9.02
C ARG A 170 3.88 14.22 8.87
N LEU A 171 4.86 15.06 8.52
CA LEU A 171 4.72 16.50 8.34
C LEU A 171 4.46 16.91 6.88
N LEU A 172 4.55 15.98 5.92
CA LEU A 172 4.32 16.26 4.49
C LEU A 172 2.85 16.13 4.11
N ASP A 173 2.15 15.09 4.57
CA ASP A 173 0.84 14.75 4.02
C ASP A 173 -0.24 15.81 4.31
N VAL A 174 -0.41 16.19 5.59
CA VAL A 174 -1.48 17.09 6.03
C VAL A 174 -1.37 18.49 5.39
N PRO A 175 -0.19 19.14 5.34
CA PRO A 175 -0.09 20.46 4.71
C PRO A 175 -0.34 20.42 3.20
N ILE A 176 0.14 19.38 2.50
CA ILE A 176 -0.08 19.22 1.06
C ILE A 176 -1.58 19.10 0.77
N ARG A 177 -2.30 18.27 1.53
CA ARG A 177 -3.76 18.12 1.41
C ARG A 177 -4.52 19.43 1.62
N ARG A 178 -4.08 20.27 2.56
CA ARG A 178 -4.74 21.55 2.85
C ARG A 178 -4.33 22.67 1.90
N GLY A 179 -3.39 22.43 0.98
CA GLY A 179 -2.78 23.47 0.16
C GLY A 179 -2.02 24.52 0.98
N GLY A 180 -1.60 24.16 2.20
CA GLY A 180 -0.88 25.04 3.13
C GLY A 180 0.62 25.09 2.86
N ALA A 181 1.30 26.07 3.44
CA ALA A 181 2.76 26.13 3.40
C ALA A 181 3.36 25.01 4.28
N LEU A 182 4.43 24.38 3.78
CA LEU A 182 5.23 23.45 4.58
C LEU A 182 5.99 24.21 5.68
N LEU A 183 6.23 23.55 6.81
CA LEU A 183 7.09 24.09 7.87
C LEU A 183 8.51 24.36 7.33
N PRO A 184 9.22 25.40 7.80
CA PRO A 184 10.57 25.74 7.34
C PRO A 184 11.54 24.54 7.37
N ASP A 185 11.52 23.76 8.46
CA ASP A 185 12.39 22.58 8.61
C ASP A 185 12.09 21.49 7.57
N VAL A 186 10.81 21.32 7.21
CA VAL A 186 10.40 20.39 6.15
C VAL A 186 10.92 20.89 4.80
N GLN A 187 10.83 22.20 4.53
CA GLN A 187 11.35 22.78 3.29
C GLN A 187 12.86 22.59 3.17
N GLN A 188 13.60 22.80 4.27
CA GLN A 188 15.05 22.57 4.32
C GLN A 188 15.37 21.10 4.03
N HIS A 189 14.66 20.16 4.66
CA HIS A 189 14.87 18.74 4.39
C HIS A 189 14.58 18.38 2.94
N LEU A 190 13.51 18.91 2.33
CA LEU A 190 13.19 18.68 0.92
C LEU A 190 14.28 19.24 -0.02
N ALA A 191 14.95 20.33 0.36
CA ALA A 191 16.05 20.91 -0.41
C ALA A 191 17.30 20.03 -0.46
N GLU A 192 17.47 19.13 0.51
CA GLU A 192 18.64 18.25 0.63
C GLU A 192 18.32 16.78 0.30
N CYS A 193 17.07 16.34 0.53
CA CYS A 193 16.66 14.95 0.37
C CYS A 193 15.87 14.70 -0.93
N ARG A 194 16.50 14.03 -1.90
CA ARG A 194 15.84 13.65 -3.17
C ARG A 194 14.62 12.74 -2.97
N TYR A 195 14.68 11.85 -1.97
CA TYR A 195 13.63 10.88 -1.68
C TYR A 195 12.35 11.57 -1.18
N CYS A 196 12.47 12.40 -0.15
CA CYS A 196 11.33 13.17 0.37
C CYS A 196 10.81 14.20 -0.63
N ARG A 197 11.67 14.74 -1.50
CA ARG A 197 11.24 15.62 -2.61
C ARG A 197 10.38 14.89 -3.63
N ALA A 198 10.80 13.70 -4.05
CA ALA A 198 9.99 12.85 -4.92
C ALA A 198 8.68 12.42 -4.25
N ALA A 199 8.68 12.23 -2.93
CA ALA A 199 7.46 11.93 -2.18
C ALA A 199 6.47 13.11 -2.14
N ALA A 200 6.97 14.31 -1.86
CA ALA A 200 6.16 15.53 -1.84
C ALA A 200 5.56 15.83 -3.22
N GLU A 201 6.33 15.63 -4.29
CA GLU A 201 5.83 15.76 -5.67
C GLU A 201 4.73 14.73 -5.97
N GLN A 202 4.91 13.46 -5.61
CA GLN A 202 3.86 12.44 -5.80
C GLN A 202 2.59 12.77 -5.02
N LEU A 203 2.71 13.21 -3.76
CA LEU A 203 1.55 13.61 -2.95
C LEU A 203 0.84 14.86 -3.49
N SER A 204 1.52 15.70 -4.26
CA SER A 204 0.91 16.89 -4.87
C SER A 204 -0.02 16.56 -6.05
N HIS A 205 0.15 15.42 -6.72
CA HIS A 205 -0.70 15.01 -7.85
C HIS A 205 -2.16 14.73 -7.48
N PHE A 206 -2.44 14.45 -6.21
CA PHE A 206 -3.80 14.23 -5.74
C PHE A 206 -4.69 15.49 -5.85
N GLU A 207 -4.08 16.68 -5.97
CA GLU A 207 -4.78 17.97 -6.12
C GLU A 207 -5.08 18.34 -7.59
N GLY A 208 -4.63 17.55 -8.56
CA GLY A 208 -4.81 17.87 -9.98
C GLY A 208 -3.73 17.28 -10.88
N GLY A 209 -3.67 15.96 -10.96
CA GLY A 209 -2.70 15.23 -11.77
C GLY A 209 -2.64 13.73 -11.45
N LEU A 210 -3.74 13.16 -10.95
CA LEU A 210 -3.71 11.79 -10.45
C LEU A 210 -3.52 10.77 -11.58
N GLY A 211 -4.10 11.03 -12.77
CA GLY A 211 -3.92 10.20 -13.96
C GLY A 211 -2.45 10.03 -14.38
N ILE A 212 -1.65 11.11 -14.39
CA ILE A 212 -0.21 11.02 -14.73
C ILE A 212 0.57 10.20 -13.69
N LEU A 213 0.28 10.41 -12.40
CA LEU A 213 0.89 9.63 -11.33
C LEU A 213 0.60 8.13 -11.48
N ILE A 214 -0.66 7.76 -11.74
CA ILE A 214 -1.07 6.36 -11.92
C ILE A 214 -0.45 5.78 -13.20
N ALA A 215 -0.52 6.48 -14.33
CA ALA A 215 0.02 5.95 -15.58
C ALA A 215 1.54 5.74 -15.51
N GLU A 216 2.29 6.70 -14.96
CA GLU A 216 3.75 6.59 -14.83
C GLU A 216 4.16 5.52 -13.81
N SER A 217 3.37 5.30 -12.76
CA SER A 217 3.65 4.25 -11.77
C SER A 217 3.30 2.84 -12.25
N VAL A 218 2.28 2.68 -13.10
CA VAL A 218 1.84 1.37 -13.60
C VAL A 218 2.54 1.00 -14.91
N LEU A 219 2.52 1.89 -15.89
CA LEU A 219 3.07 1.66 -17.23
C LEU A 219 4.55 1.99 -17.28
N GLY A 220 4.96 3.09 -16.65
CA GLY A 220 6.32 3.60 -16.74
C GLY A 220 6.63 4.08 -18.16
N TRP A 221 7.15 3.18 -19.00
CA TRP A 221 7.48 3.49 -20.39
C TRP A 221 6.26 3.92 -21.19
N GLY A 222 6.35 5.07 -21.86
CA GLY A 222 5.29 5.56 -22.75
C GLY A 222 4.02 6.02 -22.04
N ALA A 223 4.01 6.14 -20.70
CA ALA A 223 2.84 6.54 -19.92
C ALA A 223 2.25 7.90 -20.36
N GLY A 224 3.09 8.93 -20.55
CA GLY A 224 2.65 10.24 -21.01
C GLY A 224 1.99 10.19 -22.39
N ARG A 225 2.63 9.53 -23.36
CA ARG A 225 2.08 9.31 -24.71
C ARG A 225 0.75 8.55 -24.67
N TYR A 226 0.62 7.58 -23.76
CA TYR A 226 -0.63 6.84 -23.58
C TYR A 226 -1.74 7.75 -23.06
N LEU A 227 -1.46 8.60 -22.06
CA LEU A 227 -2.42 9.56 -21.51
C LEU A 227 -2.84 10.64 -22.52
N GLU A 228 -1.92 11.13 -23.35
CA GLU A 228 -2.24 12.09 -24.41
C GLU A 228 -3.30 11.53 -25.38
N LEU A 229 -3.25 10.23 -25.69
CA LEU A 229 -4.27 9.55 -26.50
C LEU A 229 -5.64 9.41 -25.79
N ARG A 230 -5.71 9.65 -24.48
CA ARG A 230 -6.93 9.54 -23.65
C ARG A 230 -7.54 10.89 -23.29
N ALA A 231 -6.73 11.93 -23.21
CA ALA A 231 -7.15 13.29 -22.85
C ALA A 231 -8.26 13.88 -23.75
N GLY A 232 -8.49 13.34 -24.95
CA GLY A 232 -9.57 13.76 -25.85
C GLY A 232 -10.96 13.16 -25.58
N ARG A 233 -11.17 12.41 -24.49
CA ARG A 233 -12.43 11.69 -24.22
C ARG A 233 -13.36 12.36 -23.21
N THR A 234 -12.90 13.41 -22.53
CA THR A 234 -13.74 14.23 -21.66
C THR A 234 -14.44 15.30 -22.49
N PRO A 235 -15.79 15.34 -22.55
CA PRO A 235 -16.50 16.56 -22.93
C PRO A 235 -16.03 17.68 -22.00
N PRO A 236 -15.87 18.93 -22.47
CA PRO A 236 -15.62 20.04 -21.58
C PRO A 236 -16.81 20.19 -20.63
N THR A 237 -16.70 19.62 -19.44
CA THR A 237 -17.62 19.91 -18.34
C THR A 237 -17.48 21.40 -18.05
N PRO A 238 -18.55 22.22 -18.08
CA PRO A 238 -18.44 23.61 -17.71
C PRO A 238 -17.95 23.65 -16.27
N ALA A 239 -16.72 24.10 -16.09
CA ALA A 239 -16.15 24.34 -14.77
C ALA A 239 -17.12 25.25 -14.02
N ARG A 240 -17.64 24.78 -12.88
CA ARG A 240 -18.34 25.61 -11.91
C ARG A 240 -17.46 26.84 -11.66
N GLY A 241 -18.00 28.01 -12.01
CA GLY A 241 -17.25 29.26 -12.08
C GLY A 241 -16.47 29.55 -10.79
N ARG A 242 -15.15 29.39 -10.85
CA ARG A 242 -14.22 30.26 -10.14
C ARG A 242 -13.62 31.19 -11.20
N GLY A 243 -13.91 32.47 -11.04
CA GLY A 243 -13.73 33.50 -12.06
C GLY A 243 -12.38 33.43 -12.78
N ALA A 244 -12.45 33.57 -14.10
CA ALA A 244 -11.31 33.90 -14.94
C ALA A 244 -10.83 35.33 -14.63
N GLY A 245 -10.11 35.47 -13.52
CA GLY A 245 -9.26 36.61 -13.26
C GLY A 245 -7.98 36.45 -14.05
N ARG A 246 -7.92 37.05 -15.24
CA ARG A 246 -6.66 37.25 -15.97
C ARG A 246 -5.83 38.32 -15.23
N HIS A 247 -5.14 37.89 -14.19
CA HIS A 247 -3.99 38.58 -13.63
C HIS A 247 -2.87 37.58 -13.38
N GLY A 248 -1.75 37.79 -14.06
CA GLY A 248 -0.50 37.14 -13.71
C GLY A 248 -0.09 37.54 -12.30
N ALA A 249 -0.09 36.57 -11.39
CA ALA A 249 0.67 36.58 -10.15
C ALA A 249 0.74 35.12 -9.67
N GLY A 250 1.96 34.62 -9.49
CA GLY A 250 2.23 33.20 -9.27
C GLY A 250 1.42 32.60 -8.12
N ARG A 251 0.64 31.56 -8.44
CA ARG A 251 0.37 30.50 -7.46
C ARG A 251 1.66 29.71 -7.35
N ARG A 252 2.43 30.06 -6.31
CA ARG A 252 3.69 29.44 -5.94
C ARG A 252 3.48 27.93 -5.84
N SER A 253 3.96 27.21 -6.86
CA SER A 253 4.37 25.81 -6.68
C SER A 253 5.28 25.78 -5.44
N ILE A 254 4.96 24.92 -4.48
CA ILE A 254 5.72 24.76 -3.23
C ILE A 254 7.18 24.33 -3.55
N LEU A 255 7.46 23.87 -4.78
CA LEU A 255 8.77 23.47 -5.26
C LEU A 255 9.48 24.54 -6.11
N ALA A 256 8.85 25.67 -6.43
CA ALA A 256 9.47 26.73 -7.24
C ALA A 256 10.48 27.62 -6.48
N ARG A 257 10.75 27.33 -5.18
CA ARG A 257 11.67 28.11 -4.34
C ARG A 257 12.85 27.28 -3.78
N ILE A 258 13.29 26.25 -4.48
CA ILE A 258 14.55 25.58 -4.18
C ILE A 258 15.53 25.89 -5.32
N PRO A 259 16.52 26.80 -5.13
CA PRO A 259 17.52 27.07 -6.16
C PRO A 259 18.41 25.83 -6.34
N ALA A 260 18.46 25.30 -7.57
CA ALA A 260 19.47 24.31 -7.96
C ALA A 260 20.80 25.03 -8.23
N PRO A 261 21.95 24.53 -7.75
CA PRO A 261 23.25 25.06 -8.16
C PRO A 261 23.50 24.70 -9.63
N GLY A 262 23.81 25.73 -10.41
CA GLY A 262 23.74 25.72 -11.86
C GLY A 262 24.90 25.04 -12.59
N ARG A 263 24.64 24.73 -13.86
CA ARG A 263 25.63 24.64 -14.92
C ARG A 263 25.09 25.42 -16.13
N ARG A 264 25.83 26.43 -16.56
CA ARG A 264 25.51 27.28 -17.71
C ARG A 264 26.08 26.70 -19.01
N ALA A 265 25.42 27.14 -20.09
CA ALA A 265 25.86 27.35 -21.48
C ALA A 265 25.40 26.29 -22.51
N PRO A 266 25.30 26.66 -23.82
CA PRO A 266 24.63 27.86 -24.37
C PRO A 266 23.82 27.59 -25.66
N GLY A 267 22.90 28.52 -26.00
CA GLY A 267 22.69 29.02 -27.38
C GLY A 267 21.72 28.29 -28.33
N GLU A 268 21.19 29.10 -29.27
CA GLU A 268 20.33 28.83 -30.43
C GLU A 268 18.82 28.71 -30.15
N GLY A 269 17.89 29.41 -30.81
CA GLY A 269 17.95 30.30 -31.98
C GLY A 269 16.66 30.13 -32.80
N GLY A 270 15.91 31.21 -33.02
CA GLY A 270 14.73 31.26 -33.92
C GLY A 270 13.40 30.82 -33.28
N GLY A 271 12.23 31.38 -33.59
CA GLY A 271 11.82 32.37 -34.58
C GLY A 271 10.28 32.29 -34.72
N LEU A 272 9.62 33.43 -34.58
CA LEU A 272 8.27 33.86 -35.03
C LEU A 272 7.09 32.88 -35.20
N THR A 273 5.92 33.30 -34.68
CA THR A 273 4.66 33.70 -35.40
C THR A 273 3.48 33.52 -34.41
N SER A 274 2.86 34.57 -33.87
CA SER A 274 1.77 35.40 -34.41
C SER A 274 0.56 34.65 -34.98
N SER A 275 -0.53 34.60 -34.21
CA SER A 275 -1.89 34.56 -34.77
C SER A 275 -2.87 35.28 -33.84
N ARG A 276 -3.34 36.44 -34.30
CA ARG A 276 -4.51 37.15 -33.77
C ARG A 276 -5.77 36.42 -34.24
N THR A 277 -6.71 36.19 -33.33
CA THR A 277 -8.12 35.97 -33.68
C THR A 277 -9.00 36.75 -32.73
N LEU A 278 -9.63 37.77 -33.30
CA LEU A 278 -10.80 38.46 -32.78
C LEU A 278 -12.00 37.53 -32.99
N LEU A 279 -12.87 37.39 -32.00
CA LEU A 279 -14.26 36.97 -32.22
C LEU A 279 -15.17 37.62 -31.16
N THR A 280 -16.00 38.51 -31.69
CA THR A 280 -17.19 39.11 -31.11
C THR A 280 -18.26 38.06 -30.81
N GLY A 281 -18.91 38.15 -29.66
CA GLY A 281 -20.07 37.32 -29.30
C GLY A 281 -21.01 38.08 -28.38
N VAL A 282 -22.14 38.49 -28.95
CA VAL A 282 -23.25 39.23 -28.36
C VAL A 282 -24.00 38.35 -27.36
N GLY A 283 -24.34 38.92 -26.20
CA GLY A 283 -25.09 38.27 -25.13
C GLY A 283 -26.59 38.23 -25.40
N LEU A 284 -27.23 37.15 -24.93
CA LEU A 284 -28.67 37.03 -24.76
C LEU A 284 -28.94 36.36 -23.41
N THR A 285 -29.74 37.05 -22.61
CA THR A 285 -30.19 36.72 -21.27
C THR A 285 -31.38 35.76 -21.31
N SER A 286 -31.46 34.80 -20.38
CA SER A 286 -32.73 34.21 -19.96
C SER A 286 -32.62 33.63 -18.55
N ALA A 287 -33.57 34.01 -17.71
CA ALA A 287 -33.76 33.55 -16.35
C ALA A 287 -34.51 32.20 -16.32
N GLY A 288 -34.31 31.43 -15.25
CA GLY A 288 -35.06 30.19 -14.99
C GLY A 288 -34.82 29.71 -13.57
N LEU A 289 -35.53 30.31 -12.62
CA LEU A 289 -35.73 29.79 -11.28
C LEU A 289 -36.55 28.51 -11.35
N LEU A 290 -36.20 27.48 -10.58
CA LEU A 290 -37.18 26.65 -9.86
C LEU A 290 -36.49 25.97 -8.67
N ALA A 291 -37.01 26.29 -7.48
CA ALA A 291 -36.81 25.53 -6.26
C ALA A 291 -37.95 24.53 -6.13
N ALA A 292 -37.66 23.33 -5.63
CA ALA A 292 -38.63 22.50 -4.93
C ALA A 292 -37.90 21.58 -3.95
N MET A 293 -38.54 21.41 -2.81
CA MET A 293 -38.07 20.88 -1.53
C MET A 293 -39.04 19.78 -1.09
N LEU A 294 -38.58 18.90 -0.18
CA LEU A 294 -39.31 17.96 0.71
C LEU A 294 -39.71 16.59 0.11
N ALA A 295 -39.71 15.45 0.82
CA ALA A 295 -39.61 15.09 2.27
C ALA A 295 -39.05 13.63 2.38
N ALA A 296 -38.20 13.24 3.36
CA ALA A 296 -38.41 12.84 4.76
C ALA A 296 -38.67 11.33 5.03
N GLY A 297 -38.01 10.80 6.08
CA GLY A 297 -38.17 9.49 6.75
C GLY A 297 -37.07 8.48 6.38
N LEU A 298 -36.30 7.83 7.26
CA LEU A 298 -36.54 7.31 8.62
C LEU A 298 -35.16 6.79 9.12
N TRP A 299 -34.55 7.21 10.24
CA TRP A 299 -34.68 6.66 11.60
C TRP A 299 -33.98 7.54 12.67
N SER A 300 -34.52 7.41 13.88
CA SER A 300 -34.38 8.12 15.17
C SER A 300 -33.08 8.79 15.63
N HIS A 301 -33.32 9.88 16.37
CA HIS A 301 -32.46 10.60 17.30
C HIS A 301 -32.79 10.22 18.76
N ASP A 302 -31.81 10.33 19.65
CA ASP A 302 -31.85 10.81 21.06
C ASP A 302 -30.59 10.28 21.76
N GLY A 303 -29.76 11.02 22.50
CA GLY A 303 -29.59 12.43 22.87
C GLY A 303 -28.17 12.50 23.50
N GLY A 304 -27.40 13.58 23.53
CA GLY A 304 -27.73 14.97 23.79
C GLY A 304 -27.13 15.36 25.16
N ALA A 305 -26.00 16.09 25.16
CA ALA A 305 -25.68 17.23 26.04
C ALA A 305 -24.18 17.58 26.02
N ASP A 306 -23.86 18.79 25.55
CA ASP A 306 -22.61 19.51 25.78
C ASP A 306 -22.39 19.84 27.27
N PRO A 307 -21.19 20.27 27.70
CA PRO A 307 -21.03 21.72 27.84
C PRO A 307 -19.64 22.31 27.54
N ALA A 308 -19.70 23.56 27.05
CA ALA A 308 -18.95 24.77 27.39
C ALA A 308 -17.51 24.73 27.94
N ALA A 309 -16.71 25.61 27.34
CA ALA A 309 -15.37 26.04 27.73
C ALA A 309 -15.31 26.84 29.05
N SER A 310 -14.22 26.67 29.80
CA SER A 310 -13.34 27.72 30.36
C SER A 310 -12.47 27.14 31.47
N THR A 311 -11.15 27.36 31.45
CA THR A 311 -10.37 27.48 32.69
C THR A 311 -9.14 28.37 32.51
N SER A 312 -9.13 29.43 33.29
CA SER A 312 -8.00 30.28 33.64
C SER A 312 -7.02 29.57 34.57
N ALA A 313 -5.80 30.12 34.65
CA ALA A 313 -4.67 29.69 35.48
C ALA A 313 -4.89 29.79 37.01
N THR A 314 -4.12 29.01 37.78
CA THR A 314 -3.01 29.44 38.70
C THR A 314 -2.85 28.44 39.87
N GLY A 315 -1.61 28.15 40.28
CA GLY A 315 -1.26 27.79 41.67
C GLY A 315 -0.69 26.38 41.89
N GLY A 316 0.58 26.29 42.29
CA GLY A 316 1.32 25.05 42.48
C GLY A 316 1.28 24.45 43.90
N GLY A 317 1.94 23.30 44.05
CA GLY A 317 2.20 22.64 45.34
C GLY A 317 2.76 21.22 45.16
N THR A 318 4.02 21.03 45.54
CA THR A 318 4.86 19.82 45.43
C THR A 318 4.45 18.70 46.39
N THR A 319 4.42 17.44 45.94
CA THR A 319 4.84 16.21 46.68
C THR A 319 5.04 15.02 45.70
N PRO A 320 5.96 14.07 45.97
CA PRO A 320 6.33 13.01 45.02
C PRO A 320 5.47 11.74 45.22
N GLY A 321 4.76 11.31 44.18
CA GLY A 321 3.90 10.13 44.20
C GLY A 321 4.03 9.30 42.93
N THR A 322 4.35 8.02 43.12
CA THR A 322 4.37 6.88 42.19
C THR A 322 3.50 7.06 40.94
N ALA A 323 4.14 7.14 39.77
CA ALA A 323 3.45 7.24 38.49
C ALA A 323 2.84 5.89 38.08
N THR A 324 1.51 5.81 38.13
CA THR A 324 0.70 4.93 37.28
C THR A 324 1.00 5.23 35.80
N PRO A 325 1.31 4.23 34.96
CA PRO A 325 1.50 4.48 33.53
C PRO A 325 0.14 4.69 32.85
N THR A 326 0.00 5.84 32.20
CA THR A 326 -1.10 6.19 31.29
C THR A 326 -1.05 5.28 30.04
N PRO A 327 -2.18 4.72 29.56
CA PRO A 327 -2.16 3.84 28.40
C PRO A 327 -1.92 4.64 27.13
N GLY A 328 -0.70 4.59 26.62
CA GLY A 328 -0.30 5.33 25.43
C GLY A 328 1.17 5.17 25.05
N THR A 329 1.71 3.95 25.05
CA THR A 329 2.89 3.54 24.25
C THR A 329 2.96 2.02 24.25
N ALA A 330 2.73 1.36 23.11
CA ALA A 330 3.07 -0.05 22.96
C ALA A 330 4.59 -0.16 22.84
N GLN A 331 5.26 -0.41 23.96
CA GLN A 331 6.66 -0.76 24.00
C GLN A 331 6.79 -2.21 23.51
N LEU A 332 7.52 -2.44 22.41
CA LEU A 332 7.88 -3.80 22.00
C LEU A 332 8.72 -4.45 23.12
N PRO A 333 8.48 -5.72 23.46
CA PRO A 333 9.27 -6.42 24.46
C PRO A 333 10.76 -6.35 24.12
N THR A 334 11.59 -5.95 25.09
CA THR A 334 13.04 -5.77 24.94
C THR A 334 13.81 -7.09 25.22
N ALA A 335 13.12 -8.21 25.38
CA ALA A 335 13.70 -9.54 25.60
C ALA A 335 13.23 -10.51 24.51
N PRO A 336 14.02 -11.53 24.13
CA PRO A 336 13.54 -12.60 23.27
C PRO A 336 12.31 -13.23 23.92
N ALA A 337 11.17 -13.17 23.24
CA ALA A 337 9.95 -13.77 23.71
C ALA A 337 10.02 -15.25 23.37
N VAL A 338 10.13 -16.11 24.39
CA VAL A 338 9.96 -17.55 24.20
C VAL A 338 8.48 -17.84 24.05
N THR A 339 8.11 -18.50 22.96
CA THR A 339 6.71 -18.79 22.64
C THR A 339 6.58 -20.10 21.87
N ARG A 340 5.35 -20.58 21.72
CA ARG A 340 4.99 -21.64 20.78
C ARG A 340 4.38 -20.98 19.55
N LEU A 341 4.61 -21.55 18.38
CA LEU A 341 4.03 -21.09 17.13
C LEU A 341 2.90 -22.05 16.75
N ARG A 342 1.65 -21.62 16.95
CA ARG A 342 0.46 -22.38 16.58
C ARG A 342 -0.10 -21.88 15.24
N ASN A 343 -0.23 -22.77 14.27
CA ASN A 343 -0.80 -22.41 12.97
C ASN A 343 -2.29 -22.06 13.11
N ALA A 344 -2.72 -20.94 12.54
CA ALA A 344 -4.08 -20.45 12.72
C ALA A 344 -5.14 -21.27 11.98
N ALA A 345 -4.80 -21.93 10.86
CA ALA A 345 -5.73 -22.76 10.12
C ALA A 345 -5.83 -24.18 10.71
N ALA A 346 -4.70 -24.80 11.01
CA ALA A 346 -4.65 -26.19 11.48
C ALA A 346 -4.84 -26.35 13.00
N ASP A 347 -4.66 -25.28 13.78
CA ASP A 347 -4.60 -25.29 15.26
C ASP A 347 -3.53 -26.28 15.81
N LEU A 348 -2.48 -26.52 15.04
CA LEU A 348 -1.32 -27.37 15.37
C LEU A 348 -0.06 -26.51 15.55
N CYS A 349 0.87 -26.99 16.38
CA CYS A 349 2.10 -26.27 16.71
C CYS A 349 3.27 -26.70 15.83
N LEU A 350 4.18 -25.75 15.55
CA LEU A 350 5.46 -26.02 14.91
C LEU A 350 6.36 -26.83 15.85
N ASP A 351 6.74 -28.02 15.41
CA ASP A 351 7.60 -28.96 16.15
C ASP A 351 8.83 -29.37 15.33
N ILE A 352 9.84 -29.90 16.03
CA ILE A 352 11.04 -30.49 15.44
C ILE A 352 10.84 -32.00 15.35
N ARG A 353 10.90 -32.54 14.12
CA ARG A 353 10.72 -33.97 13.90
C ARG A 353 11.91 -34.77 14.43
N GLY A 354 11.67 -35.65 15.39
CA GLY A 354 12.65 -36.59 15.90
C GLY A 354 13.74 -35.92 16.75
N THR A 355 15.01 -36.27 16.51
CA THR A 355 16.13 -35.77 17.33
C THR A 355 16.52 -34.36 16.95
N VAL A 356 16.66 -33.46 17.94
CA VAL A 356 17.09 -32.07 17.76
C VAL A 356 18.56 -32.00 17.32
N LYS A 357 18.79 -31.82 16.03
CA LYS A 357 20.11 -31.66 15.40
C LYS A 357 20.02 -30.81 14.14
N ALA A 358 21.15 -30.28 13.68
CA ALA A 358 21.20 -29.61 12.38
C ALA A 358 20.77 -30.57 11.26
N GLY A 359 19.87 -30.12 10.39
CA GLY A 359 19.23 -30.91 9.34
C GLY A 359 17.93 -31.60 9.75
N ALA A 360 17.49 -31.51 11.01
CA ALA A 360 16.20 -32.03 11.42
C ALA A 360 15.06 -31.24 10.76
N SER A 361 14.08 -31.93 10.17
CA SER A 361 12.90 -31.31 9.57
C SER A 361 11.94 -30.77 10.64
N THR A 362 11.08 -29.85 10.23
CA THR A 362 10.00 -29.33 11.08
C THR A 362 8.63 -29.77 10.58
N GLU A 363 7.70 -29.93 11.51
CA GLU A 363 6.36 -30.45 11.23
C GLU A 363 5.27 -29.76 12.05
N LEU A 364 4.01 -29.96 11.66
CA LEU A 364 2.88 -29.68 12.52
C LEU A 364 2.64 -30.83 13.49
N ALA A 365 2.52 -30.54 14.77
CA ALA A 365 2.17 -31.52 15.79
C ALA A 365 1.09 -30.98 16.74
N ALA A 366 0.46 -31.87 17.50
CA ALA A 366 -0.41 -31.45 18.58
C ALA A 366 0.37 -30.56 19.56
N CYS A 367 -0.22 -29.41 19.92
CA CYS A 367 0.45 -28.45 20.78
C CYS A 367 0.73 -29.03 22.18
N SER A 368 2.01 -29.08 22.55
CA SER A 368 2.50 -29.57 23.84
C SER A 368 3.39 -28.51 24.51
N THR A 369 3.91 -28.81 25.70
CA THR A 369 4.88 -27.95 26.41
C THR A 369 6.33 -28.36 26.14
N ASP A 370 6.56 -29.23 25.15
CA ASP A 370 7.89 -29.76 24.86
C ASP A 370 8.84 -28.67 24.37
N LEU A 371 10.12 -28.80 24.71
CA LEU A 371 11.15 -27.86 24.30
C LEU A 371 11.33 -27.81 22.77
N THR A 372 10.91 -28.86 22.06
CA THR A 372 10.96 -28.94 20.60
C THR A 372 9.92 -28.05 19.91
N GLN A 373 8.86 -27.65 20.62
CA GLN A 373 7.82 -26.72 20.14
C GLN A 373 8.01 -25.29 20.64
N ARG A 374 9.06 -25.03 21.42
CA ARG A 374 9.34 -23.72 22.00
C ARG A 374 10.44 -23.01 21.23
N TRP A 375 10.15 -21.77 20.86
CA TRP A 375 10.98 -20.95 20.00
C TRP A 375 11.24 -19.61 20.68
N SER A 376 12.49 -19.18 20.70
CA SER A 376 12.83 -17.81 21.06
C SER A 376 12.91 -16.96 19.79
N TYR A 377 12.27 -15.80 19.84
CA TYR A 377 12.33 -14.81 18.77
C TYR A 377 12.65 -13.44 19.35
N GLY A 378 13.71 -12.82 18.83
CA GLY A 378 14.25 -11.55 19.32
C GLY A 378 14.35 -10.49 18.23
N THR A 379 14.98 -9.37 18.56
CA THR A 379 15.22 -8.27 17.61
C THR A 379 16.23 -8.63 16.51
N ASP A 380 17.00 -9.70 16.69
CA ASP A 380 17.90 -10.27 15.69
C ASP A 380 17.16 -11.00 14.56
N GLY A 381 15.85 -11.23 14.72
CA GLY A 381 14.99 -11.94 13.76
C GLY A 381 15.22 -13.45 13.73
N LEU A 382 16.10 -13.98 14.58
CA LEU A 382 16.40 -15.41 14.63
C LEU A 382 15.28 -16.14 15.37
N LEU A 383 14.84 -17.27 14.81
CA LEU A 383 13.89 -18.16 15.47
C LEU A 383 14.67 -19.38 16.02
N ARG A 384 15.09 -19.30 17.29
CA ARG A 384 15.98 -20.31 17.90
C ARG A 384 15.18 -21.37 18.64
N SER A 385 15.61 -22.62 18.53
CA SER A 385 15.01 -23.71 19.29
C SER A 385 15.40 -23.60 20.77
N GLU A 386 14.43 -23.70 21.68
CA GLU A 386 14.73 -23.80 23.12
C GLU A 386 15.33 -25.16 23.50
N ALA A 387 15.15 -26.19 22.68
CA ALA A 387 15.80 -27.49 22.88
C ALA A 387 17.30 -27.44 22.56
N ASN A 388 17.75 -26.52 21.69
CA ASN A 388 19.15 -26.24 21.42
C ASN A 388 19.33 -24.81 20.84
N PRO A 389 19.78 -23.83 21.65
CA PRO A 389 19.88 -22.42 21.24
C PRO A 389 20.87 -22.11 20.11
N GLU A 390 21.76 -23.05 19.79
CA GLU A 390 22.69 -22.96 18.64
C GLU A 390 22.00 -23.29 17.31
N LEU A 391 20.77 -23.82 17.35
CA LEU A 391 19.98 -24.18 16.18
C LEU A 391 18.83 -23.20 15.95
N CYS A 392 18.72 -22.75 14.71
CA CYS A 392 17.73 -21.81 14.22
C CYS A 392 16.89 -22.44 13.12
N LEU A 393 15.66 -21.95 12.95
CA LEU A 393 14.78 -22.35 11.86
C LEU A 393 15.33 -21.83 10.51
N ASP A 394 15.85 -22.70 9.67
CA ASP A 394 16.47 -22.41 8.37
C ASP A 394 15.48 -22.71 7.25
N SER A 395 15.18 -21.69 6.44
CA SER A 395 14.15 -21.73 5.39
C SER A 395 14.70 -21.84 3.96
N HIS A 396 16.03 -21.82 3.79
CA HIS A 396 16.64 -21.71 2.46
C HIS A 396 17.67 -22.79 2.15
N LYS A 397 18.13 -23.53 3.18
CA LYS A 397 19.15 -24.56 3.02
C LYS A 397 18.71 -25.76 2.17
N ASP A 398 17.42 -26.09 2.12
CA ASP A 398 16.92 -27.26 1.37
C ASP A 398 15.64 -26.92 0.60
N ALA A 399 15.80 -26.38 -0.63
CA ALA A 399 14.75 -26.21 -1.65
C ALA A 399 13.33 -25.85 -1.16
N GLY A 400 13.22 -24.96 -0.17
CA GLY A 400 11.96 -24.48 0.39
C GLY A 400 11.38 -25.29 1.57
N VAL A 401 12.01 -26.40 1.97
CA VAL A 401 11.73 -27.14 3.21
C VAL A 401 12.42 -26.47 4.39
N VAL A 402 11.67 -26.32 5.47
CA VAL A 402 12.14 -25.63 6.66
C VAL A 402 12.71 -26.66 7.65
N ILE A 403 14.00 -26.50 7.96
CA ILE A 403 14.79 -27.43 8.79
C ILE A 403 15.50 -26.68 9.92
N LEU A 404 16.09 -27.39 10.88
CA LEU A 404 17.04 -26.78 11.80
C LEU A 404 18.41 -26.57 11.14
N GLY A 405 18.86 -25.33 11.08
CA GLY A 405 20.22 -24.97 10.71
C GLY A 405 21.02 -24.46 11.90
N THR A 406 22.35 -24.39 11.78
CA THR A 406 23.14 -23.62 12.74
C THR A 406 22.75 -22.16 12.62
N CYS A 407 22.50 -21.50 13.76
CA CYS A 407 22.30 -20.07 13.82
C CYS A 407 23.49 -19.34 13.18
N ALA A 408 23.23 -18.17 12.61
CA ALA A 408 24.21 -17.47 11.80
C ALA A 408 24.28 -15.98 12.16
N ASP A 409 25.49 -15.44 12.24
CA ASP A 409 25.70 -14.01 12.46
C ASP A 409 25.27 -13.19 11.26
N GLU A 410 24.88 -11.93 11.49
CA GLU A 410 24.36 -11.00 10.47
C GLU A 410 25.31 -10.78 9.28
N LYS A 411 26.61 -11.04 9.44
CA LYS A 411 27.63 -10.83 8.39
C LYS A 411 27.90 -12.07 7.53
N THR A 412 27.25 -13.19 7.82
CA THR A 412 27.44 -14.42 7.06
C THR A 412 26.53 -14.46 5.84
N GLN A 413 26.93 -15.19 4.79
CA GLN A 413 26.10 -15.33 3.58
C GLN A 413 24.75 -16.00 3.84
N ARG A 414 24.64 -16.80 4.92
CA ARG A 414 23.43 -17.49 5.38
C ARG A 414 22.64 -16.71 6.46
N ALA A 415 22.95 -15.43 6.65
CA ALA A 415 22.33 -14.64 7.71
C ALA A 415 20.81 -14.55 7.53
N ASP A 416 20.35 -14.38 6.30
CA ASP A 416 18.93 -14.21 6.00
C ASP A 416 18.16 -15.53 5.94
N ASP A 417 18.84 -16.66 5.72
CA ASP A 417 18.25 -18.01 5.65
C ASP A 417 17.55 -18.42 6.96
N VAL A 418 18.06 -17.93 8.10
CA VAL A 418 17.62 -18.26 9.46
C VAL A 418 16.86 -17.14 10.16
N ARG A 419 16.58 -16.03 9.46
CA ARG A 419 15.93 -14.84 10.02
C ARG A 419 14.57 -14.59 9.40
N TYR A 420 13.64 -14.17 10.24
CA TYR A 420 12.27 -13.87 9.85
C TYR A 420 11.88 -12.47 10.32
N ASP A 421 11.00 -11.84 9.56
CA ASP A 421 10.22 -10.70 10.01
C ASP A 421 8.81 -11.19 10.38
N LEU A 422 8.50 -11.15 11.68
CA LEU A 422 7.16 -11.45 12.20
C LEU A 422 6.23 -10.24 11.97
N THR A 423 5.18 -10.43 11.18
CA THR A 423 4.19 -9.38 10.91
C THR A 423 3.17 -9.26 12.03
N VAL A 424 2.47 -8.11 12.11
CA VAL A 424 1.35 -7.91 13.04
C VAL A 424 0.18 -8.89 12.84
N ARG A 425 0.14 -9.60 11.71
CA ARG A 425 -0.86 -10.64 11.40
C ARG A 425 -0.39 -12.05 11.78
N GLY A 426 0.81 -12.18 12.34
CA GLY A 426 1.41 -13.46 12.70
C GLY A 426 2.09 -14.19 11.54
N GLU A 427 2.40 -13.52 10.42
CA GLU A 427 3.13 -14.16 9.32
C GLU A 427 4.64 -14.13 9.63
N LEU A 428 5.34 -15.25 9.43
CA LEU A 428 6.81 -15.33 9.52
C LEU A 428 7.39 -15.27 8.10
N LEU A 429 7.95 -14.11 7.74
CA LEU A 429 8.50 -13.85 6.40
C LEU A 429 10.01 -14.06 6.43
N PRO A 430 10.60 -14.98 5.66
CA PRO A 430 12.05 -15.12 5.63
C PRO A 430 12.71 -13.87 5.04
N ARG A 431 13.85 -13.44 5.59
CA ARG A 431 14.50 -12.19 5.16
C ARG A 431 15.14 -12.26 3.78
N TRP A 432 15.42 -13.45 3.27
CA TRP A 432 16.01 -13.64 1.95
C TRP A 432 14.99 -13.46 0.81
N ASP A 433 13.67 -13.61 1.09
CA ASP A 433 12.58 -13.31 0.15
C ASP A 433 11.26 -13.01 0.90
N ASP A 434 10.89 -11.73 0.96
CA ASP A 434 9.69 -11.26 1.67
C ASP A 434 8.36 -11.57 0.94
N GLN A 435 8.44 -12.13 -0.27
CA GLN A 435 7.29 -12.66 -1.02
C GLN A 435 6.92 -14.08 -0.59
N LEU A 436 7.72 -14.71 0.27
CA LEU A 436 7.43 -16.01 0.85
C LEU A 436 6.94 -15.88 2.29
N ALA A 437 6.24 -16.90 2.76
CA ALA A 437 5.81 -17.01 4.15
C ALA A 437 5.91 -18.47 4.63
N LEU A 438 6.27 -18.63 5.89
CA LEU A 438 6.29 -19.93 6.55
C LEU A 438 4.87 -20.51 6.63
N ALA A 439 4.69 -21.72 6.11
CA ALA A 439 3.39 -22.38 6.03
C ALA A 439 3.53 -23.90 6.06
N PRO A 440 2.55 -24.63 6.59
CA PRO A 440 2.53 -26.08 6.49
C PRO A 440 2.15 -26.52 5.07
N THR A 441 2.58 -27.70 4.67
CA THR A 441 2.21 -28.33 3.38
C THR A 441 0.73 -28.72 3.35
N ALA A 442 0.20 -29.21 4.48
CA ALA A 442 -1.20 -29.59 4.72
C ALA A 442 -1.62 -29.24 6.16
N GLU A 443 -2.91 -29.28 6.47
CA GLU A 443 -3.47 -28.93 7.79
C GLU A 443 -3.61 -30.16 8.73
N GLU A 444 -2.71 -31.14 8.60
CA GLU A 444 -2.75 -32.40 9.36
C GLU A 444 -1.49 -32.61 10.22
N PRO A 445 -1.57 -33.39 11.32
CA PRO A 445 -0.41 -33.75 12.11
C PRO A 445 0.65 -34.48 11.27
N GLY A 446 1.91 -34.12 11.46
CA GLY A 446 3.05 -34.62 10.69
C GLY A 446 3.29 -33.89 9.36
N ALA A 447 2.46 -32.92 8.98
CA ALA A 447 2.69 -32.14 7.76
C ALA A 447 3.99 -31.33 7.85
N ASP A 448 4.82 -31.41 6.80
CA ASP A 448 6.07 -30.65 6.73
C ASP A 448 5.79 -29.15 6.69
N VAL A 449 6.68 -28.36 7.29
CA VAL A 449 6.66 -26.90 7.20
C VAL A 449 7.65 -26.42 6.15
N VAL A 450 7.17 -25.53 5.29
CA VAL A 450 7.85 -25.04 4.09
C VAL A 450 7.71 -23.52 3.98
N VAL A 451 8.40 -22.91 3.03
CA VAL A 451 8.10 -21.55 2.57
C VAL A 451 7.24 -21.58 1.31
N LYS A 452 6.08 -20.90 1.35
CA LYS A 452 5.15 -20.78 0.21
C LYS A 452 5.06 -19.34 -0.25
N VAL A 453 4.63 -19.14 -1.51
CA VAL A 453 4.28 -17.79 -2.02
C VAL A 453 3.23 -17.19 -1.09
N ARG A 454 3.49 -15.96 -0.64
CA ARG A 454 2.69 -15.28 0.36
C ARG A 454 1.32 -14.90 -0.19
N ASP A 455 0.28 -15.53 0.34
CA ASP A 455 -1.13 -15.33 -0.02
C ASP A 455 -1.96 -14.71 1.11
N ARG A 456 -1.38 -14.60 2.33
CA ARG A 456 -2.01 -14.04 3.55
C ARG A 456 -3.20 -14.86 4.07
N SER A 457 -3.31 -16.12 3.65
CA SER A 457 -4.26 -17.10 4.18
C SER A 457 -4.01 -17.39 5.66
N GLU A 458 -4.96 -18.06 6.31
CA GLU A 458 -4.81 -18.50 7.71
C GLU A 458 -3.73 -19.58 7.86
N GLN A 459 -3.47 -20.37 6.81
CA GLN A 459 -2.36 -21.33 6.76
C GLN A 459 -0.99 -20.66 6.92
N GLN A 460 -0.87 -19.37 6.57
CA GLN A 460 0.37 -18.60 6.69
C GLN A 460 0.47 -17.78 7.99
N ARG A 461 -0.50 -17.93 8.90
CA ARG A 461 -0.53 -17.20 10.17
C ARG A 461 -0.15 -18.11 11.32
N TRP A 462 0.75 -17.63 12.15
CA TRP A 462 1.24 -18.28 13.35
C TRP A 462 0.87 -17.43 14.56
N LEU A 463 0.10 -18.02 15.46
CA LEU A 463 -0.27 -17.46 16.73
C LEU A 463 0.84 -17.77 17.73
N THR A 464 1.31 -16.74 18.42
CA THR A 464 2.19 -16.88 19.56
C THR A 464 1.34 -16.98 20.82
N ASP A 465 1.70 -17.88 21.72
CA ASP A 465 1.08 -17.85 23.04
C ASP A 465 1.51 -16.57 23.73
N ALA A 466 0.52 -15.78 24.16
CA ALA A 466 0.76 -14.63 25.01
C ALA A 466 1.44 -15.12 26.28
N ALA A 467 2.63 -14.58 26.58
CA ALA A 467 3.22 -14.73 27.90
C ALA A 467 2.14 -14.35 28.93
N SER A 468 1.72 -15.31 29.74
CA SER A 468 0.93 -15.03 30.94
C SER A 468 1.78 -14.15 31.86
N VAL A 469 1.72 -12.83 31.66
CA VAL A 469 1.89 -11.88 32.74
C VAL A 469 0.72 -12.15 33.65
N ALA A 470 1.04 -12.61 34.86
CA ALA A 470 0.14 -13.01 35.92
C ALA A 470 -1.24 -12.32 35.85
N SER A 471 -2.31 -13.12 35.83
CA SER A 471 -3.62 -12.63 36.21
C SER A 471 -3.49 -11.87 37.54
N PRO A 472 -4.05 -10.66 37.66
CA PRO A 472 -4.29 -10.08 38.98
C PRO A 472 -5.15 -11.11 39.73
N GLY A 473 -4.66 -11.52 40.90
CA GLY A 473 -5.21 -12.63 41.65
C GLY A 473 -6.73 -12.53 41.80
N SER A 474 -7.37 -13.70 41.72
CA SER A 474 -8.67 -13.92 42.32
C SER A 474 -8.61 -13.46 43.78
N LEU A 475 -9.08 -12.24 44.04
CA LEU A 475 -9.49 -11.86 45.38
C LEU A 475 -10.78 -12.61 45.64
N SER A 476 -10.64 -13.76 46.28
CA SER A 476 -11.70 -14.37 47.08
C SER A 476 -12.28 -13.27 47.96
N VAL A 477 -13.51 -12.86 47.67
CA VAL A 477 -14.32 -12.07 48.60
C VAL A 477 -14.53 -12.95 49.81
N THR A 478 -13.74 -12.72 50.85
CA THR A 478 -14.10 -13.07 52.23
C THR A 478 -15.40 -12.35 52.55
N GLY A 479 -16.38 -13.12 53.03
CA GLY A 479 -17.77 -12.72 53.15
C GLY A 479 -17.99 -11.41 53.89
N SER A 480 -18.88 -10.59 53.35
CA SER A 480 -19.62 -9.61 54.13
C SER A 480 -20.91 -10.29 54.62
N GLU A 481 -20.96 -10.50 55.93
CA GLU A 481 -22.16 -10.75 56.71
C GLU A 481 -23.34 -9.91 56.22
N ALA A 482 -24.48 -10.58 55.98
CA ALA A 482 -25.76 -9.92 55.87
C ALA A 482 -26.12 -9.29 57.24
N PRO A 483 -26.54 -8.02 57.32
CA PRO A 483 -26.96 -7.42 58.58
C PRO A 483 -28.22 -8.11 59.10
N GLN A 484 -28.14 -8.67 60.32
CA GLN A 484 -29.28 -9.19 61.04
C GLN A 484 -30.25 -8.05 61.38
N ALA A 485 -31.52 -8.20 60.96
CA ALA A 485 -32.62 -7.36 61.42
C ALA A 485 -32.89 -7.65 62.91
N ARG A 486 -32.73 -6.66 63.77
CA ARG A 486 -33.23 -6.70 65.17
C ARG A 486 -34.60 -6.02 65.25
N PRO A 487 -35.58 -6.61 65.95
CA PRO A 487 -36.93 -6.09 66.08
C PRO A 487 -36.97 -4.87 67.02
N ALA A 488 -37.86 -3.93 66.72
CA ALA A 488 -38.21 -2.82 67.60
C ALA A 488 -39.18 -3.32 68.68
N GLU A 489 -38.74 -3.33 69.94
CA GLU A 489 -39.63 -3.41 71.09
C GLU A 489 -40.00 -1.99 71.53
N LEU A 490 -41.30 -1.68 71.46
CA LEU A 490 -41.90 -0.54 72.14
C LEU A 490 -41.93 -0.83 73.65
N THR A 491 -41.27 0.01 74.42
CA THR A 491 -41.51 0.13 75.87
C THR A 491 -42.90 0.73 76.09
N ASP A 492 -43.79 -0.09 76.64
CA ASP A 492 -45.11 0.28 77.12
C ASP A 492 -45.01 0.72 78.58
N ARG A 493 -45.56 1.89 78.96
CA ARG A 493 -46.24 2.12 80.27
C ARG A 493 -46.68 3.57 80.54
N ILE A 494 -47.99 3.64 80.80
CA ILE A 494 -48.79 4.54 81.68
C ILE A 494 -49.19 5.89 81.09
#